data_AF-A0A1H9W2P4-F1
#
_entry.id   AF-A0A1H9W2P4-F1
#
_cell.length_a   1.000
_cell.length_b   1.000
_cell.length_c   1.000
_cell.angle_alpha   90.00
_cell.angle_beta   90.00
_cell.angle_gamma   90.00
#
_symmetry.space_group_name_H-M   'P 1'
#
loop_
_entity.id
_entity.type
_entity.pdbx_description
1 polymer ?
#
loop_
_entity_poly.entity_id
_entity_poly.type
_entity_poly.pdbx_seq_one_letter_code
_entity_poly.pdbx_strand_id
1 'polypeptide(L)'
;MSDGYAVDVAAVRVTAERLDDTAAETGAVAAALGGGAGGDLGPGVTAAADELMRSWADRMAALRDGLAEAAGELRSAGAAYLDAEELRHE
;
A
#
# COMPACT_ATOMS: atom_id res chain seq x y z
N MET A 1 -29.28 26.22 2.27
CA MET A 1 -29.16 24.90 2.90
C MET A 1 -28.05 24.21 2.14
N SER A 2 -26.90 23.96 2.77
CA SER A 2 -25.80 23.27 2.09
C SER A 2 -26.31 21.89 1.71
N ASP A 3 -26.28 21.57 0.43
CA ASP A 3 -26.37 20.18 -0.01
C ASP A 3 -25.29 19.44 0.79
N GLY A 4 -25.70 18.43 1.55
CA GLY A 4 -24.81 17.68 2.41
C GLY A 4 -23.67 17.09 1.59
N TYR A 5 -22.47 17.04 2.16
CA TYR A 5 -21.32 16.41 1.53
C TYR A 5 -21.65 14.93 1.25
N ALA A 6 -21.98 14.62 -0.01
CA ALA A 6 -22.26 13.26 -0.46
C ALA A 6 -20.93 12.61 -0.86
N VAL A 7 -20.50 11.62 -0.07
CA VAL A 7 -19.32 10.82 -0.43
C VAL A 7 -19.69 9.75 -1.44
N ASP A 8 -18.91 9.69 -2.51
CA ASP A 8 -18.93 8.55 -3.43
C ASP A 8 -18.20 7.36 -2.77
N VAL A 9 -18.95 6.58 -2.00
CA VAL A 9 -18.45 5.39 -1.29
C VAL A 9 -17.91 4.35 -2.29
N ALA A 10 -18.46 4.28 -3.50
CA ALA A 10 -17.95 3.39 -4.54
C ALA A 10 -16.56 3.82 -4.99
N ALA A 11 -16.32 5.12 -5.19
CA ALA A 11 -14.99 5.64 -5.50
C ALA A 11 -13.99 5.41 -4.36
N VAL A 12 -14.41 5.56 -3.10
CA VAL A 12 -13.57 5.25 -1.92
C VAL A 12 -13.15 3.78 -1.93
N ARG A 13 -14.09 2.86 -2.16
CA ARG A 13 -13.82 1.43 -2.25
C ARG A 13 -12.86 1.10 -3.39
N VAL A 14 -13.10 1.60 -4.59
CA VAL A 14 -12.22 1.38 -5.76
C VAL A 14 -10.81 1.90 -5.49
N THR A 15 -10.68 3.01 -4.77
CA THR A 15 -9.37 3.56 -4.40
C THR A 15 -8.66 2.64 -3.41
N ALA A 16 -9.36 2.13 -2.41
CA ALA A 16 -8.80 1.16 -1.46
C ALA A 16 -8.32 -0.12 -2.17
N GLU A 17 -9.10 -0.66 -3.10
CA GLU A 17 -8.73 -1.84 -3.90
C GLU A 17 -7.44 -1.58 -4.71
N ARG A 18 -7.32 -0.41 -5.36
CA ARG A 18 -6.11 -0.03 -6.09
C ARG A 18 -4.87 0.11 -5.19
N LEU A 19 -5.05 0.60 -3.97
CA LEU A 19 -3.95 0.71 -3.00
C LEU A 19 -3.50 -0.68 -2.54
N ASP A 20 -4.43 -1.60 -2.30
CA ASP A 20 -4.12 -3.00 -1.97
C ASP A 20 -3.38 -3.70 -3.13
N ASP A 21 -3.81 -3.50 -4.38
CA ASP A 21 -3.12 -4.03 -5.57
C ASP A 21 -1.69 -3.48 -5.67
N THR A 22 -1.53 -2.16 -5.50
CA THR A 22 -0.21 -1.50 -5.55
C THR A 22 0.69 -1.97 -4.40
N ALA A 23 0.12 -2.20 -3.21
CA ALA A 23 0.85 -2.77 -2.07
C ALA A 23 1.35 -4.18 -2.41
N ALA A 24 0.51 -5.03 -3.01
CA ALA A 24 0.90 -6.37 -3.41
C ALA A 24 2.06 -6.36 -4.43
N GLU A 25 1.99 -5.51 -5.45
CA GLU A 25 3.07 -5.32 -6.43
C GLU A 25 4.37 -4.85 -5.76
N THR A 26 4.27 -3.85 -4.87
CA THR A 26 5.43 -3.33 -4.12
C THR A 26 6.04 -4.42 -3.23
N GLY A 27 5.22 -5.26 -2.61
CA GLY A 27 5.65 -6.41 -1.83
C GLY A 27 6.40 -7.45 -2.67
N ALA A 28 5.95 -7.70 -3.90
CA ALA A 28 6.67 -8.58 -4.83
C ALA A 28 8.04 -8.03 -5.21
N VAL A 29 8.15 -6.71 -5.42
CA VAL A 29 9.44 -6.04 -5.68
C VAL A 29 10.35 -6.14 -4.45
N ALA A 30 9.83 -5.89 -3.24
CA ALA A 30 10.61 -6.03 -2.02
C ALA A 30 11.16 -7.46 -1.85
N ALA A 31 10.34 -8.48 -2.13
CA ALA A 31 10.75 -9.87 -2.07
C ALA A 31 11.84 -10.20 -3.11
N ALA A 32 11.72 -9.68 -4.33
CA ALA A 32 12.73 -9.85 -5.37
C ALA A 32 14.08 -9.21 -4.97
N LEU A 33 14.05 -8.01 -4.39
CA LEU A 33 15.24 -7.32 -3.89
C LEU A 33 15.89 -8.04 -2.70
N GLY A 34 15.07 -8.64 -1.82
CA GLY A 34 15.53 -9.44 -0.69
C GLY A 34 16.31 -10.70 -1.10
N GLY A 35 16.21 -11.13 -2.37
CA GLY A 35 17.01 -12.22 -2.93
C GLY A 35 18.49 -11.89 -3.13
N GLY A 36 18.91 -10.63 -2.93
CA GLY A 36 20.29 -10.18 -3.08
C GLY A 36 20.69 -9.88 -4.53
N ALA A 37 21.98 -9.63 -4.76
CA ALA A 37 22.50 -9.19 -6.06
C ALA A 37 22.44 -10.28 -7.17
N GLY A 38 22.14 -11.53 -6.81
CA GLY A 38 21.90 -12.61 -7.77
C GLY A 38 23.16 -13.14 -8.49
N GLY A 39 24.37 -12.83 -8.00
CA GLY A 39 25.62 -13.31 -8.58
C GLY A 39 26.87 -12.83 -7.85
N ASP A 40 28.04 -13.33 -8.27
CA ASP A 40 29.34 -12.88 -7.77
C ASP A 40 29.87 -11.73 -8.63
N LEU A 41 29.97 -10.54 -8.03
CA LEU A 41 30.51 -9.33 -8.64
C LEU A 41 31.99 -9.11 -8.27
N GLY A 42 32.61 -10.08 -7.59
CA GLY A 42 33.96 -9.99 -7.08
C GLY A 42 34.05 -9.44 -5.66
N PRO A 43 35.26 -9.48 -5.06
CA PRO A 43 35.46 -9.15 -3.66
C PRO A 43 35.10 -7.70 -3.34
N GLY A 44 34.35 -7.50 -2.25
CA GLY A 44 33.88 -6.19 -1.78
C GLY A 44 32.64 -5.65 -2.51
N VAL A 45 32.55 -5.85 -3.83
CA VAL A 45 31.40 -5.36 -4.63
C VAL A 45 30.15 -6.18 -4.34
N THR A 46 30.25 -7.51 -4.24
CA THR A 46 29.10 -8.37 -3.92
C THR A 46 28.45 -7.97 -2.59
N ALA A 47 29.26 -7.75 -1.54
CA ALA A 47 28.76 -7.37 -0.22
C ALA A 47 28.06 -5.99 -0.22
N ALA A 48 28.64 -5.01 -0.92
CA ALA A 48 28.04 -3.68 -1.05
C ALA A 48 26.73 -3.71 -1.86
N ALA A 49 26.69 -4.53 -2.92
CA ALA A 49 25.48 -4.73 -3.72
C ALA A 49 24.37 -5.40 -2.89
N ASP A 50 24.69 -6.42 -2.10
CA ASP A 50 23.71 -7.08 -1.22
C ASP A 50 23.18 -6.14 -0.13
N GLU A 51 24.02 -5.26 0.40
CA GLU A 51 23.58 -4.24 1.36
C GLU A 51 22.65 -3.20 0.72
N LEU A 52 22.97 -2.75 -0.49
CA LEU A 52 22.11 -1.84 -1.24
C LEU A 52 20.75 -2.49 -1.55
N MET A 53 20.76 -3.74 -2.01
CA MET A 53 19.54 -4.49 -2.33
C MET A 53 18.66 -4.70 -1.10
N ARG A 54 19.25 -5.06 0.05
CA ARG A 54 18.53 -5.13 1.34
C ARG A 54 17.92 -3.77 1.72
N SER A 55 18.70 -2.70 1.60
CA SER A 55 18.22 -1.36 1.90
C SER A 55 17.06 -0.92 0.99
N TRP A 56 17.05 -1.34 -0.28
CA TRP A 56 15.92 -1.10 -1.18
C TRP A 56 14.72 -1.99 -0.86
N ALA A 57 14.94 -3.26 -0.52
CA ALA A 57 13.89 -4.17 -0.07
C ALA A 57 13.15 -3.60 1.15
N ASP A 58 13.88 -3.06 2.13
CA ASP A 58 13.31 -2.43 3.33
C ASP A 58 12.44 -1.20 2.99
N ARG A 59 12.91 -0.36 2.05
CA ARG A 59 12.14 0.81 1.58
C ARG A 59 10.85 0.39 0.86
N MET A 60 10.91 -0.64 0.03
CA MET A 60 9.73 -1.16 -0.66
C MET A 60 8.76 -1.82 0.32
N ALA A 61 9.25 -2.54 1.34
CA ALA A 61 8.41 -3.09 2.39
C ALA A 61 7.69 -1.98 3.19
N ALA A 62 8.38 -0.91 3.55
CA ALA A 62 7.75 0.24 4.22
C ALA A 62 6.70 0.92 3.34
N LEU A 63 6.95 1.05 2.03
CA LEU A 63 5.96 1.60 1.09
C LEU A 63 4.72 0.71 0.98
N ARG A 64 4.91 -0.61 0.85
CA ARG A 64 3.79 -1.59 0.87
C ARG A 64 2.93 -1.40 2.12
N ASP A 65 3.56 -1.30 3.29
CA ASP A 65 2.85 -1.22 4.55
C ASP A 65 2.03 0.09 4.65
N GLY A 66 2.60 1.21 4.20
CA GLY A 66 1.87 2.48 4.13
C GLY A 66 0.70 2.48 3.13
N LEU A 67 0.84 1.80 2.00
CA LEU A 67 -0.26 1.63 1.04
C LEU A 67 -1.41 0.78 1.63
N ALA A 68 -1.07 -0.31 2.31
CA ALA A 68 -2.05 -1.18 2.98
C ALA A 68 -2.77 -0.46 4.15
N GLU A 69 -2.03 0.35 4.91
CA GLU A 69 -2.61 1.20 5.97
C GLU A 69 -3.62 2.20 5.38
N ALA A 70 -3.23 2.95 4.33
CA ALA A 70 -4.12 3.88 3.67
C ALA A 70 -5.38 3.20 3.06
N ALA A 71 -5.23 1.99 2.51
CA ALA A 71 -6.38 1.20 2.04
C ALA A 71 -7.33 0.84 3.20
N GLY A 72 -6.78 0.48 4.36
CA GLY A 72 -7.55 0.20 5.58
C GLY A 72 -8.30 1.43 6.12
N GLU A 73 -7.66 2.59 6.10
CA GLU A 73 -8.29 3.87 6.48
C GLU A 73 -9.45 4.22 5.55
N LEU A 74 -9.27 4.08 4.23
CA LEU A 74 -10.34 4.33 3.25
C LEU A 74 -11.52 3.38 3.45
N ARG A 75 -11.28 2.09 3.71
CA ARG A 75 -12.36 1.14 4.03
C ARG A 75 -13.10 1.53 5.29
N SER A 76 -12.39 1.97 6.33
CA SER A 76 -12.98 2.42 7.59
C SER A 76 -13.83 3.68 7.38
N ALA A 77 -13.34 4.64 6.59
CA ALA A 77 -14.09 5.83 6.23
C ALA A 77 -15.34 5.48 5.40
N GLY A 78 -15.22 4.59 4.41
CA GLY A 78 -16.35 4.13 3.60
C GLY A 78 -17.44 3.46 4.43
N ALA A 79 -17.08 2.64 5.43
CA ALA A 79 -18.03 2.05 6.36
C ALA A 79 -18.77 3.11 7.18
N ALA A 80 -18.04 4.09 7.74
CA ALA A 80 -18.66 5.17 8.51
C ALA A 80 -19.66 6.01 7.68
N TYR A 81 -19.40 6.21 6.39
CA TYR A 81 -20.36 6.90 5.51
C TYR A 81 -21.62 6.08 5.25
N LEU A 82 -21.50 4.75 5.11
CA LEU A 82 -22.67 3.88 4.94
C LEU A 82 -23.54 3.87 6.20
N ASP A 83 -22.91 3.73 7.37
CA ASP A 83 -23.61 3.75 8.67
C ASP A 83 -24.36 5.08 8.87
N ALA A 84 -23.74 6.20 8.49
CA ALA A 84 -24.37 7.53 8.59
C ALA A 84 -25.56 7.70 7.65
N GLU A 85 -25.52 7.08 6.45
CA GLU A 85 -26.63 7.12 5.50
C GLU A 85 -27.80 6.23 5.95
N GLU A 86 -27.52 5.06 6.54
CA GLU A 86 -28.55 4.18 7.11
C GLU A 86 -29.35 4.89 8.21
N LEU A 87 -28.65 5.56 9.14
CA LEU A 87 -29.27 6.35 10.22
C LEU A 87 -30.11 7.54 9.71
N ARG A 88 -29.84 8.03 8.50
CA ARG A 88 -30.59 9.15 7.88
C ARG A 88 -31.91 8.68 7.25
N HIS A 89 -32.05 7.38 7.01
CA HIS A 89 -33.20 6.76 6.36
C HIS A 89 -34.17 6.05 7.33
N GLU A 90 -33.84 6.01 8.63
CA GLU A 90 -34.75 5.62 9.73
C GLU A 90 -35.60 6.79 10.26
#